data_AF-A0A3A6N2H6-F1
#
_entry.id   AF-A0A3A6N2H6-F1
#
_cell.length_a   1.000
_cell.length_b   1.000
_cell.length_c   1.000
_cell.angle_alpha   90.00
_cell.angle_beta   90.00
_cell.angle_gamma   90.00
#
_symmetry.space_group_name_H-M   'P 1'
#
loop_
_entity.id
_entity.type
_entity.pdbx_description
1 polymer ?
#
loop_
_entity_poly.entity_id
_entity_poly.type
_entity_poly.pdbx_seq_one_letter_code
_entity_poly.pdbx_strand_id
1 'polypeptide(L)'
;MLPISKLYSAQAFAETNRLFDQLDKVYAKLPMTTCKRCGTCCSDPPPATIVEFLNVYRYVRDNLPERHKELVRKSAEFFFLDLVKVEMRCPFLNEEDNRCLVYEVRPFSCRAYGQLTEDEFNKRNTTRMLGEISEHYWKEFGFSLPQEVLDFKLPYCPDVQNPEGKVDGELVDAGLVYLLEQDAKIVPAQIVYEQATLIPLAYHMAMTALADGIRAKRPEVMKEYLEKGESPLLEKFLDRTERFKF
;
A
#
# COMPACT_ATOMS: atom_id res chain seq x y z
N MET A 1 8.62 2.70 10.37
CA MET A 1 8.42 1.41 9.68
C MET A 1 9.25 0.31 10.29
N LEU A 2 8.80 -0.94 10.12
CA LEU A 2 9.46 -2.12 10.65
C LEU A 2 10.64 -2.54 9.75
N PRO A 3 11.90 -2.45 10.21
CA PRO A 3 13.01 -3.06 9.49
C PRO A 3 12.86 -4.59 9.50
N ILE A 4 13.49 -5.28 8.53
CA ILE A 4 13.48 -6.74 8.45
C ILE A 4 13.87 -7.42 9.77
N SER A 5 14.84 -6.84 10.51
CA SER A 5 15.32 -7.37 11.79
C SER A 5 14.27 -7.38 12.89
N LYS A 6 13.21 -6.57 12.77
CA LYS A 6 12.08 -6.51 13.71
C LYS A 6 10.83 -7.20 13.19
N LEU A 7 10.84 -7.67 11.94
CA LEU A 7 9.64 -8.18 11.28
C LEU A 7 9.11 -9.45 11.95
N TYR A 8 9.95 -10.48 12.10
CA TYR A 8 9.51 -11.72 12.74
C TYR A 8 9.15 -11.54 14.21
N SER A 9 9.87 -10.67 14.95
CA SER A 9 9.48 -10.33 16.32
C SER A 9 8.12 -9.63 16.38
N ALA A 10 7.83 -8.73 15.43
CA ALA A 10 6.54 -8.07 15.33
C ALA A 10 5.42 -9.05 14.94
N GLN A 11 5.69 -10.00 14.04
CA GLN A 11 4.75 -11.07 13.71
C GLN A 11 4.47 -11.98 14.91
N ALA A 12 5.50 -12.42 15.62
CA ALA A 12 5.36 -13.24 16.82
C ALA A 12 4.58 -12.51 17.92
N PHE A 13 4.85 -11.21 18.09
CA PHE A 13 4.08 -10.36 18.98
C PHE A 13 2.60 -10.25 18.56
N ALA A 14 2.34 -10.01 17.27
CA ALA A 14 0.99 -9.91 16.72
C ALA A 14 0.20 -11.22 16.90
N GLU A 15 0.84 -12.37 16.68
CA GLU A 15 0.25 -13.69 16.92
C GLU A 15 -0.08 -13.88 18.41
N THR A 16 0.90 -13.67 19.28
CA THR A 16 0.75 -13.86 20.74
C THR A 16 -0.36 -12.98 21.32
N ASN A 17 -0.48 -11.75 20.80
CA ASN A 17 -1.50 -10.79 21.25
C ASN A 17 -2.80 -10.85 20.43
N ARG A 18 -2.95 -11.87 19.56
CA ARG A 18 -4.15 -12.11 18.75
C ARG A 18 -4.56 -10.89 17.92
N LEU A 19 -3.59 -10.13 17.42
CA LEU A 19 -3.86 -8.92 16.62
C LEU A 19 -4.48 -9.28 15.27
N PHE A 20 -4.15 -10.45 14.70
CA PHE A 20 -4.79 -10.93 13.48
C PHE A 20 -6.27 -11.26 13.68
N ASP A 21 -6.66 -11.82 14.84
CA ASP A 21 -8.07 -12.00 15.19
C ASP A 21 -8.80 -10.66 15.30
N GLN A 22 -8.10 -9.59 15.75
CA GLN A 22 -8.69 -8.25 15.77
C GLN A 22 -8.84 -7.69 14.34
N LEU A 23 -7.92 -7.97 13.42
CA LEU A 23 -8.11 -7.64 12.00
C LEU A 23 -9.37 -8.30 11.46
N ASP A 24 -9.55 -9.60 11.69
CA ASP A 24 -10.72 -10.34 11.20
C ASP A 24 -12.02 -9.75 11.74
N LYS A 25 -12.05 -9.32 13.01
CA LYS A 25 -13.22 -8.62 13.59
C LYS A 25 -13.49 -7.30 12.91
N VAL A 26 -12.48 -6.51 12.57
CA VAL A 26 -12.66 -5.24 11.86
C VAL A 26 -13.15 -5.50 10.44
N TYR A 27 -12.58 -6.50 9.77
CA TYR A 27 -12.98 -6.90 8.42
C TYR A 27 -14.43 -7.36 8.39
N ALA A 28 -14.87 -8.11 9.41
CA ALA A 28 -16.24 -8.58 9.56
C ALA A 28 -17.27 -7.48 9.84
N LYS A 29 -16.85 -6.24 10.15
CA LYS A 29 -17.77 -5.10 10.24
C LYS A 29 -18.20 -4.59 8.87
N LEU A 30 -17.43 -4.88 7.82
CA LEU A 30 -17.84 -4.56 6.45
C LEU A 30 -18.77 -5.65 5.93
N PRO A 31 -19.84 -5.28 5.21
CA PRO A 31 -20.68 -6.24 4.52
C PRO A 31 -19.89 -7.15 3.58
N MET A 32 -20.37 -8.38 3.45
CA MET A 32 -19.86 -9.30 2.45
C MET A 32 -20.19 -8.76 1.04
N THR A 33 -19.19 -8.79 0.16
CA THR A 33 -19.31 -8.24 -1.19
C THR A 33 -19.13 -9.31 -2.27
N THR A 34 -19.84 -9.13 -3.38
CA THR A 34 -19.46 -9.71 -4.68
C THR A 34 -18.67 -8.68 -5.48
N CYS A 35 -17.62 -9.15 -6.15
CA CYS A 35 -16.70 -8.31 -6.91
C CYS A 35 -16.32 -9.06 -8.19
N LYS A 36 -16.29 -8.34 -9.32
CA LYS A 36 -15.85 -8.89 -10.62
C LYS A 36 -14.35 -9.22 -10.68
N ARG A 37 -13.56 -8.79 -9.68
CA ARG A 37 -12.10 -9.00 -9.60
C ARG A 37 -11.36 -8.51 -10.86
N CYS A 38 -11.76 -7.34 -11.38
CA CYS A 38 -11.22 -6.75 -12.61
C CYS A 38 -9.88 -6.00 -12.45
N GLY A 39 -9.40 -5.82 -11.21
CA GLY A 39 -8.14 -5.13 -10.95
C GLY A 39 -8.19 -3.59 -11.02
N THR A 40 -9.34 -2.96 -11.28
CA THR A 40 -9.44 -1.47 -11.33
C THR A 40 -8.98 -0.80 -10.03
N CYS A 41 -9.30 -1.39 -8.87
CA CYS A 41 -8.83 -0.91 -7.56
C CYS A 41 -7.30 -0.94 -7.40
N CYS A 42 -6.59 -1.70 -8.23
CA CYS A 42 -5.14 -1.82 -8.19
C CYS A 42 -4.42 -0.71 -8.97
N SER A 43 -5.14 0.25 -9.59
CA SER A 43 -4.55 1.43 -10.22
C SER A 43 -4.05 2.47 -9.22
N ASP A 44 -4.56 2.47 -8.00
CA ASP A 44 -4.11 3.35 -6.92
C ASP A 44 -4.17 2.58 -5.60
N PRO A 45 -3.10 1.83 -5.26
CA PRO A 45 -3.09 0.99 -4.07
C PRO A 45 -3.26 1.84 -2.81
N PRO A 46 -4.35 1.64 -2.04
CA PRO A 46 -4.61 2.45 -0.86
C PRO A 46 -3.62 2.11 0.28
N PRO A 47 -3.52 2.97 1.30
CA PRO A 47 -2.67 2.69 2.44
C PRO A 47 -3.18 1.51 3.26
N ALA A 48 -2.23 0.83 3.91
CA ALA A 48 -2.42 -0.28 4.83
C ALA A 48 -1.63 -0.02 6.12
N THR A 49 -2.17 -0.47 7.24
CA THR A 49 -1.52 -0.40 8.55
C THR A 49 -0.40 -1.43 8.68
N ILE A 50 0.45 -1.30 9.71
CA ILE A 50 1.53 -2.27 9.99
C ILE A 50 0.94 -3.64 10.28
N VAL A 51 -0.10 -3.73 11.12
CA VAL A 51 -0.72 -5.02 11.45
C VAL A 51 -1.25 -5.75 10.21
N GLU A 52 -1.78 -5.01 9.24
CA GLU A 52 -2.22 -5.56 7.96
C GLU A 52 -1.04 -6.00 7.09
N PHE A 53 0.03 -5.20 7.04
CA PHE A 53 1.26 -5.59 6.37
C PHE A 53 1.84 -6.88 6.95
N LEU A 54 1.85 -7.06 8.28
CA LEU A 54 2.32 -8.28 8.91
C LEU A 54 1.50 -9.51 8.49
N ASN A 55 0.18 -9.34 8.35
CA ASN A 55 -0.71 -10.40 7.91
C ASN A 55 -0.45 -10.78 6.44
N VAL A 56 -0.35 -9.77 5.57
CA VAL A 56 -0.04 -10.00 4.14
C VAL A 56 1.36 -10.60 3.97
N TYR A 57 2.35 -10.11 4.71
CA TYR A 57 3.72 -10.62 4.64
C TYR A 57 3.77 -12.11 5.00
N ARG A 58 3.09 -12.52 6.08
CA ARG A 58 2.95 -13.94 6.45
C ARG A 58 2.31 -14.75 5.32
N TYR A 59 1.20 -14.26 4.78
CA TYR A 59 0.50 -14.94 3.70
C TYR A 59 1.39 -15.14 2.47
N VAL A 60 2.11 -14.08 2.04
CA VAL A 60 3.04 -14.14 0.92
C VAL A 60 4.17 -15.12 1.20
N ARG A 61 4.78 -15.06 2.39
CA ARG A 61 5.84 -15.99 2.82
C ARG A 61 5.38 -17.45 2.68
N ASP A 62 4.20 -17.75 3.22
CA ASP A 62 3.75 -19.13 3.41
C ASP A 62 3.03 -19.71 2.18
N ASN A 63 2.43 -18.87 1.33
CA ASN A 63 1.56 -19.31 0.23
C ASN A 63 2.03 -18.92 -1.17
N LEU A 64 3.00 -18.00 -1.31
CA LEU A 64 3.47 -17.51 -2.62
C LEU A 64 5.02 -17.54 -2.77
N PRO A 65 5.72 -18.62 -2.37
CA PRO A 65 7.19 -18.69 -2.41
C PRO A 65 7.78 -18.43 -3.79
N GLU A 66 7.10 -18.86 -4.86
CA GLU A 66 7.50 -18.66 -6.23
C GLU A 66 7.43 -17.20 -6.68
N ARG A 67 6.61 -16.37 -6.02
CA ARG A 67 6.41 -14.95 -6.34
C ARG A 67 7.24 -14.01 -5.47
N HIS A 68 7.99 -14.51 -4.48
CA HIS A 68 8.75 -13.69 -3.53
C HIS A 68 9.64 -12.64 -4.21
N LYS A 69 10.46 -13.07 -5.17
CA LYS A 69 11.38 -12.17 -5.90
C LYS A 69 10.61 -11.12 -6.71
N GLU A 70 9.58 -11.56 -7.43
CA GLU A 70 8.74 -10.68 -8.25
C GLU A 70 8.07 -9.60 -7.38
N LEU A 71 7.41 -10.01 -6.29
CA LEU A 71 6.68 -9.11 -5.41
C LEU A 71 7.59 -8.07 -4.75
N VAL A 72 8.79 -8.48 -4.30
CA VAL A 72 9.75 -7.56 -3.70
C VAL A 72 10.29 -6.59 -4.76
N ARG A 73 10.65 -7.07 -5.96
CA ARG A 73 11.14 -6.23 -7.05
C ARG A 73 10.08 -5.21 -7.48
N LYS A 74 8.85 -5.64 -7.75
CA LYS A 74 7.72 -4.76 -8.11
C LYS A 74 7.39 -3.77 -7.00
N SER A 75 7.46 -4.20 -5.74
CA SER A 75 7.26 -3.29 -4.60
C SER A 75 8.34 -2.21 -4.52
N ALA A 76 9.60 -2.58 -4.73
CA ALA A 76 10.71 -1.63 -4.79
C ALA A 76 10.56 -0.65 -5.97
N GLU A 77 10.22 -1.13 -7.16
CA GLU A 77 9.95 -0.29 -8.32
C GLU A 77 8.80 0.69 -8.05
N PHE A 78 7.68 0.20 -7.50
CA PHE A 78 6.55 1.03 -7.07
C PHE A 78 6.98 2.11 -6.09
N PHE A 79 7.76 1.75 -5.06
CA PHE A 79 8.29 2.73 -4.11
C PHE A 79 9.11 3.83 -4.80
N PHE A 80 9.89 3.50 -5.82
CA PHE A 80 10.72 4.49 -6.52
C PHE A 80 9.96 5.35 -7.54
N LEU A 81 8.95 4.81 -8.21
CA LEU A 81 8.39 5.45 -9.41
C LEU A 81 6.93 5.89 -9.31
N ASP A 82 6.17 5.52 -8.28
CA ASP A 82 4.73 5.84 -8.19
C ASP A 82 4.39 7.35 -8.23
N LEU A 83 5.31 8.23 -7.86
CA LEU A 83 5.11 9.69 -7.95
C LEU A 83 5.54 10.30 -9.30
N VAL A 84 6.12 9.51 -10.21
CA VAL A 84 6.63 9.98 -11.51
C VAL A 84 6.16 9.13 -12.70
N LYS A 85 5.44 8.04 -12.44
CA LYS A 85 4.91 7.11 -13.45
C LYS A 85 3.47 6.74 -13.10
N VAL A 86 2.50 7.34 -13.80
CA VAL A 86 1.07 7.22 -13.50
C VAL A 86 0.52 5.81 -13.75
N GLU A 87 1.17 5.04 -14.62
CA GLU A 87 0.76 3.69 -15.00
C GLU A 87 1.14 2.64 -13.93
N MET A 88 1.78 3.05 -12.83
CA MET A 88 2.17 2.12 -11.77
C MET A 88 0.96 1.45 -11.13
N ARG A 89 0.89 0.14 -11.28
CA ARG A 89 -0.15 -0.72 -10.70
C ARG A 89 0.32 -1.28 -9.35
N CYS A 90 -0.63 -1.79 -8.57
CA CYS A 90 -0.34 -2.53 -7.35
C CYS A 90 0.63 -3.69 -7.64
N PRO A 91 1.75 -3.81 -6.91
CA PRO A 91 2.68 -4.93 -7.05
C PRO A 91 2.06 -6.30 -6.79
N PHE A 92 0.93 -6.36 -6.09
CA PHE A 92 0.21 -7.59 -5.79
C PHE A 92 -0.89 -7.94 -6.82
N LEU A 93 -1.00 -7.18 -7.92
CA LEU A 93 -1.85 -7.52 -9.04
C LEU A 93 -1.12 -8.53 -9.94
N ASN A 94 -1.76 -9.68 -10.19
CA ASN A 94 -1.33 -10.57 -11.26
C ASN A 94 -1.76 -9.98 -12.60
N GLU A 95 -0.79 -9.60 -13.43
CA GLU A 95 -1.05 -8.98 -14.74
C GLU A 95 -1.60 -9.98 -15.78
N GLU A 96 -1.37 -11.29 -15.58
CA GLU A 96 -1.85 -12.32 -16.51
C GLU A 96 -3.38 -12.46 -16.49
N ASP A 97 -3.99 -12.31 -15.31
CA ASP A 97 -5.42 -12.56 -15.11
C ASP A 97 -6.16 -11.42 -14.36
N ASN A 98 -5.48 -10.32 -14.08
CA ASN A 98 -5.98 -9.16 -13.32
C ASN A 98 -6.47 -9.47 -11.90
N ARG A 99 -6.07 -10.61 -11.31
CA ARG A 99 -6.47 -10.98 -9.94
C ARG A 99 -5.44 -10.51 -8.91
N CYS A 100 -5.93 -10.09 -7.76
CA CYS A 100 -5.07 -9.76 -6.63
C CYS A 100 -4.52 -11.05 -6.00
N LEU A 101 -3.19 -11.18 -5.94
CA LEU A 101 -2.48 -12.33 -5.37
C LEU A 101 -2.74 -12.50 -3.87
N VAL A 102 -3.10 -11.41 -3.19
CA VAL A 102 -3.34 -11.37 -1.74
C VAL A 102 -4.81 -11.06 -1.42
N TYR A 103 -5.73 -11.41 -2.33
CA TYR A 103 -7.15 -11.04 -2.21
C TYR A 103 -7.76 -11.43 -0.86
N GLU A 104 -7.50 -12.63 -0.37
CA GLU A 104 -8.08 -13.13 0.89
C GLU A 104 -7.59 -12.36 2.13
N VAL A 105 -6.36 -11.84 2.08
CA VAL A 105 -5.74 -11.06 3.17
C VAL A 105 -5.59 -9.58 2.83
N ARG A 106 -6.33 -9.10 1.82
CA ARG A 106 -6.23 -7.71 1.34
C ARG A 106 -6.55 -6.70 2.47
N PRO A 107 -5.91 -5.53 2.49
CA PRO A 107 -6.15 -4.49 3.49
C PRO A 107 -7.61 -4.01 3.54
N PHE A 108 -7.99 -3.42 4.67
CA PHE A 108 -9.31 -2.87 4.96
C PHE A 108 -9.75 -1.86 3.90
N SER A 109 -8.87 -0.94 3.53
CA SER A 109 -9.13 0.06 2.48
C SER A 109 -9.49 -0.60 1.14
N CYS A 110 -8.83 -1.71 0.78
CA CYS A 110 -9.16 -2.49 -0.40
C CYS A 110 -10.51 -3.23 -0.27
N ARG A 111 -10.93 -3.60 0.94
CA ARG A 111 -12.23 -4.24 1.20
C ARG A 111 -13.37 -3.22 1.16
N ALA A 112 -13.14 -2.00 1.65
CA ALA A 112 -14.12 -0.92 1.68
C ALA A 112 -14.35 -0.30 0.28
N TYR A 113 -13.38 -0.41 -0.63
CA TYR A 113 -13.52 0.12 -1.99
C TYR A 113 -14.75 -0.45 -2.72
N GLY A 114 -15.55 0.44 -3.32
CA GLY A 114 -16.81 0.11 -3.99
C GLY A 114 -18.01 -0.07 -3.05
N GLN A 115 -17.81 -0.02 -1.73
CA GLN A 115 -18.90 -0.14 -0.75
C GLN A 115 -19.51 1.21 -0.35
N LEU A 116 -18.83 2.33 -0.57
CA LEU A 116 -19.36 3.67 -0.33
C LEU A 116 -20.31 4.12 -1.45
N THR A 117 -21.12 5.15 -1.17
CA THR A 117 -21.79 5.90 -2.24
C THR A 117 -20.79 6.61 -3.14
N GLU A 118 -21.17 6.94 -4.37
CA GLU A 118 -20.30 7.66 -5.30
C GLU A 118 -19.90 9.04 -4.75
N ASP A 119 -20.84 9.75 -4.12
CA ASP A 119 -20.57 11.05 -3.51
C ASP A 119 -19.57 10.97 -2.35
N GLU A 120 -19.73 10.01 -1.44
CA GLU A 120 -18.78 9.82 -0.33
C GLU A 120 -17.41 9.36 -0.83
N PHE A 121 -17.38 8.46 -1.82
CA PHE A 121 -16.14 8.03 -2.44
C PHE A 121 -15.40 9.23 -3.06
N ASN A 122 -16.10 10.04 -3.87
CA ASN A 122 -15.49 11.18 -4.54
C ASN A 122 -14.98 12.24 -3.56
N LYS A 123 -15.66 12.46 -2.42
CA LYS A 123 -15.17 13.34 -1.34
C LYS A 123 -13.84 12.87 -0.73
N ARG A 124 -13.63 11.55 -0.65
CA ARG A 124 -12.42 10.94 -0.06
C ARG A 124 -11.29 10.77 -1.08
N ASN A 125 -11.65 10.55 -2.34
CA ASN A 125 -10.74 10.33 -3.46
C ASN A 125 -10.07 11.64 -3.96
N THR A 126 -10.51 12.80 -3.48
CA THR A 126 -9.89 14.10 -3.77
C THR A 126 -8.76 14.45 -2.78
N THR A 127 -8.60 13.69 -1.70
CA THR A 127 -7.70 14.01 -0.57
C THR A 127 -6.34 13.34 -0.68
N ARG A 128 -5.81 13.15 -1.89
CA ARG A 128 -4.37 12.86 -2.02
C ARG A 128 -3.66 14.18 -1.72
N MET A 129 -2.91 14.28 -0.62
CA MET A 129 -2.09 15.46 -0.26
C MET A 129 -0.92 15.68 -1.24
N LEU A 130 -1.12 15.40 -2.52
CA LEU A 130 -0.13 15.49 -3.58
C LEU A 130 0.32 16.92 -3.84
N GLY A 131 -0.50 17.93 -3.52
CA GLY A 131 -0.10 19.33 -3.59
C GLY A 131 1.09 19.64 -2.67
N GLU A 132 0.99 19.28 -1.39
CA GLU A 132 2.08 19.46 -0.42
C GLU A 132 3.30 18.61 -0.76
N ILE A 133 3.08 17.37 -1.21
CA ILE A 133 4.15 16.49 -1.67
C ILE A 133 4.87 17.13 -2.87
N SER A 134 4.14 17.60 -3.88
CA SER A 134 4.70 18.25 -5.07
C SER A 134 5.52 19.49 -4.70
N GLU A 135 4.99 20.35 -3.82
CA GLU A 135 5.72 21.51 -3.31
C GLU A 135 7.01 21.11 -2.58
N HIS A 136 6.97 20.07 -1.75
CA HIS A 136 8.13 19.57 -1.03
C HIS A 136 9.21 19.08 -2.00
N TYR A 137 8.83 18.27 -3.01
CA TYR A 137 9.79 17.78 -4.00
C TYR A 137 10.42 18.89 -4.83
N TRP A 138 9.65 19.91 -5.19
CA TRP A 138 10.18 21.09 -5.87
C TRP A 138 11.18 21.86 -4.99
N LYS A 139 10.82 22.16 -3.74
CA LYS A 139 11.64 22.96 -2.81
C LYS A 139 12.94 22.25 -2.42
N GLU A 140 12.86 20.95 -2.12
CA GLU A 140 14.01 20.19 -1.59
C GLU A 140 14.89 19.57 -2.68
N PHE A 141 14.30 19.14 -3.81
CA PHE A 141 15.02 18.36 -4.84
C PHE A 141 15.06 19.03 -6.21
N GLY A 142 14.36 20.14 -6.42
CA GLY A 142 14.45 20.97 -7.62
C GLY A 142 13.81 20.35 -8.87
N PHE A 143 12.81 19.49 -8.71
CA PHE A 143 12.01 18.96 -9.82
C PHE A 143 10.52 18.90 -9.47
N SER A 144 9.67 19.00 -10.48
CA SER A 144 8.22 18.93 -10.34
C SER A 144 7.71 17.52 -10.64
N LEU A 145 6.67 17.10 -9.93
CA LEU A 145 5.98 15.85 -10.24
C LEU A 145 5.11 16.02 -11.50
N PRO A 146 4.95 14.98 -12.35
CA PRO A 146 4.11 15.05 -13.54
C PRO A 146 2.65 15.36 -13.21
N GLN A 147 2.00 16.19 -14.03
CA GLN A 147 0.62 16.62 -13.80
C GLN A 147 -0.34 15.43 -13.87
N GLU A 148 -0.06 14.44 -14.72
CA GLU A 148 -0.84 13.22 -14.85
C GLU A 148 -0.88 12.42 -13.54
N VAL A 149 0.21 12.45 -12.76
CA VAL A 149 0.26 11.82 -11.42
C VAL A 149 -0.54 12.64 -10.42
N LEU A 150 -0.47 13.97 -10.49
CA LEU A 150 -1.19 14.87 -9.59
C LEU A 150 -2.71 14.84 -9.81
N ASP A 151 -3.14 14.68 -11.06
CA ASP A 151 -4.55 14.66 -11.45
C ASP A 151 -5.17 13.27 -11.41
N PHE A 152 -4.36 12.22 -11.23
CA PHE A 152 -4.86 10.85 -11.18
C PHE A 152 -5.84 10.69 -10.02
N LYS A 153 -7.02 10.14 -10.33
CA LYS A 153 -8.05 9.77 -9.37
C LYS A 153 -8.49 8.35 -9.62
N LEU A 154 -8.55 7.54 -8.56
CA LEU A 154 -9.07 6.20 -8.66
C LEU A 154 -10.56 6.27 -9.07
N PRO A 155 -11.02 5.59 -10.12
CA PRO A 155 -12.42 5.67 -10.50
C PRO A 155 -13.33 5.05 -9.43
N TYR A 156 -14.57 5.52 -9.33
CA TYR A 156 -15.59 4.86 -8.52
C TYR A 156 -15.91 3.47 -9.08
N CYS A 157 -16.24 2.51 -8.20
CA CYS A 157 -16.61 1.16 -8.62
C CYS A 157 -18.12 0.92 -8.45
N PRO A 158 -18.89 0.84 -9.56
CA PRO A 158 -20.32 0.53 -9.52
C PRO A 158 -20.61 -0.97 -9.37
N ASP A 159 -19.60 -1.82 -9.58
CA ASP A 159 -19.77 -3.27 -9.72
C ASP A 159 -19.67 -4.05 -8.41
N VAL A 160 -19.22 -3.41 -7.33
CA VAL A 160 -19.20 -4.05 -6.00
C VAL A 160 -20.61 -4.02 -5.44
N GLN A 161 -21.15 -5.22 -5.17
CA GLN A 161 -22.47 -5.39 -4.60
C GLN A 161 -22.35 -6.01 -3.21
N ASN A 162 -23.16 -5.54 -2.27
CA ASN A 162 -23.36 -6.17 -0.97
C ASN A 162 -24.88 -6.30 -0.72
N PRO A 163 -25.34 -7.33 0.01
CA PRO A 163 -26.76 -7.50 0.32
C PRO A 163 -27.33 -6.39 1.22
N GLU A 164 -26.47 -5.75 2.00
CA GLU A 164 -26.82 -4.75 3.01
C GLU A 164 -26.89 -3.32 2.46
N GLY A 165 -26.46 -3.10 1.21
CA GLY A 165 -26.40 -1.78 0.58
C GLY A 165 -25.11 -1.00 0.93
N LYS A 166 -25.03 0.23 0.42
CA LYS A 166 -23.83 1.06 0.61
C LYS A 166 -23.56 1.32 2.09
N VAL A 167 -22.28 1.29 2.47
CA VAL A 167 -21.85 1.56 3.85
C VAL A 167 -21.65 3.05 4.07
N ASP A 168 -21.89 3.48 5.30
CA ASP A 168 -21.57 4.84 5.75
C ASP A 168 -20.04 5.04 5.81
N GLY A 169 -19.58 6.21 5.35
CA GLY A 169 -18.19 6.62 5.52
C GLY A 169 -17.69 6.57 6.97
N GLU A 170 -18.54 6.86 7.96
CA GLU A 170 -18.17 6.81 9.40
C GLU A 170 -17.76 5.40 9.84
N LEU A 171 -18.37 4.35 9.26
CA LEU A 171 -18.00 2.96 9.53
C LEU A 171 -16.57 2.68 9.04
N VAL A 172 -16.22 3.20 7.87
CA VAL A 172 -14.88 3.06 7.30
C VAL A 172 -13.85 3.79 8.16
N ASP A 173 -14.17 5.01 8.59
CA ASP A 173 -13.29 5.80 9.46
C ASP A 173 -13.06 5.12 10.82
N ALA A 174 -14.13 4.63 11.45
CA ALA A 174 -14.04 3.89 12.70
C ALA A 174 -13.21 2.59 12.56
N GLY A 175 -13.32 1.92 11.42
CA GLY A 175 -12.49 0.75 11.09
C GLY A 175 -11.01 1.10 11.00
N LEU A 176 -10.66 2.17 10.28
CA LEU A 176 -9.28 2.65 10.15
C LEU A 176 -8.68 3.09 11.49
N VAL A 177 -9.43 3.83 12.31
CA VAL A 177 -8.98 4.25 13.65
C VAL A 177 -8.66 3.03 14.51
N TYR A 178 -9.52 2.02 14.52
CA TYR A 178 -9.28 0.81 15.29
C TYR A 178 -8.04 0.03 14.83
N LEU A 179 -7.74 0.04 13.51
CA LEU A 179 -6.53 -0.58 12.97
C LEU A 179 -5.27 0.17 13.42
N LEU A 180 -5.31 1.50 13.41
CA LEU A 180 -4.22 2.35 13.93
C LEU A 180 -3.98 2.10 15.44
N GLU A 181 -5.03 1.86 16.23
CA GLU A 181 -4.87 1.44 17.63
C GLU A 181 -4.12 0.10 17.77
N GLN A 182 -4.23 -0.80 16.80
CA GLN A 182 -3.45 -2.04 16.80
C GLN A 182 -1.98 -1.78 16.46
N ASP A 183 -1.71 -0.88 15.51
CA ASP A 183 -0.34 -0.44 15.18
C ASP A 183 0.37 0.17 16.39
N ALA A 184 -0.34 0.94 17.22
CA ALA A 184 0.21 1.56 18.43
C ALA A 184 0.66 0.54 19.49
N LYS A 185 0.27 -0.74 19.35
CA LYS A 185 0.77 -1.84 20.18
C LYS A 185 2.07 -2.44 19.65
N ILE A 186 2.36 -2.25 18.36
CA ILE A 186 3.52 -2.82 17.66
C ILE A 186 4.67 -1.82 17.59
N VAL A 187 4.36 -0.55 17.34
CA VAL A 187 5.32 0.54 17.20
C VAL A 187 4.97 1.71 18.13
N PRO A 188 5.93 2.60 18.45
CA PRO A 188 5.65 3.77 19.28
C PRO A 188 4.47 4.59 18.77
N ALA A 189 3.55 4.95 19.68
CA ALA A 189 2.31 5.66 19.35
C ALA A 189 2.55 6.97 18.58
N GLN A 190 3.66 7.68 18.84
CA GLN A 190 4.03 8.89 18.09
C GLN A 190 4.11 8.66 16.58
N ILE A 191 4.70 7.53 16.15
CA ILE A 191 4.84 7.17 14.73
C ILE A 191 3.46 6.89 14.11
N VAL A 192 2.53 6.35 14.90
CA VAL A 192 1.15 6.09 14.47
C VAL A 192 0.37 7.39 14.34
N TYR A 193 0.49 8.30 15.30
CA TYR A 193 -0.21 9.58 15.30
C TYR A 193 0.25 10.51 14.16
N GLU A 194 1.52 10.40 13.76
CA GLU A 194 2.05 11.05 12.55
C GLU A 194 1.61 10.36 11.24
N GLN A 195 0.71 9.36 11.32
CA GLN A 195 0.25 8.53 10.21
C GLN A 195 1.37 7.84 9.42
N ALA A 196 2.57 7.75 9.98
CA ALA A 196 3.73 7.15 9.33
C ALA A 196 3.67 5.61 9.25
N THR A 197 2.57 5.00 9.71
CA THR A 197 2.28 3.57 9.58
C THR A 197 1.19 3.26 8.55
N LEU A 198 0.40 4.26 8.14
CA LEU A 198 -0.68 4.13 7.17
C LEU A 198 -0.18 4.54 5.78
N ILE A 199 0.54 3.61 5.15
CA ILE A 199 1.18 3.81 3.83
C ILE A 199 0.86 2.64 2.91
N PRO A 200 1.03 2.76 1.57
CA PRO A 200 0.74 1.66 0.66
C PRO A 200 1.44 0.35 1.08
N LEU A 201 0.76 -0.78 0.91
CA LEU A 201 1.32 -2.10 1.25
C LEU A 201 2.67 -2.36 0.53
N ALA A 202 2.76 -1.91 -0.72
CA ALA A 202 3.99 -1.94 -1.52
C ALA A 202 5.15 -1.19 -0.86
N TYR A 203 4.87 -0.06 -0.21
CA TYR A 203 5.88 0.70 0.50
C TYR A 203 6.39 -0.10 1.70
N HIS A 204 5.52 -0.66 2.55
CA HIS A 204 5.96 -1.51 3.66
C HIS A 204 6.85 -2.66 3.19
N MET A 205 6.49 -3.34 2.10
CA MET A 205 7.29 -4.42 1.50
C MET A 205 8.64 -3.91 0.99
N ALA A 206 8.65 -2.85 0.19
CA ALA A 206 9.86 -2.23 -0.34
C ALA A 206 10.80 -1.78 0.78
N MET A 207 10.25 -1.16 1.82
CA MET A 207 11.02 -0.59 2.92
C MET A 207 11.51 -1.65 3.91
N THR A 208 10.91 -2.84 3.90
CA THR A 208 11.45 -4.04 4.57
C THR A 208 12.66 -4.59 3.81
N ALA A 209 12.62 -4.56 2.47
CA ALA A 209 13.66 -5.14 1.62
C ALA A 209 14.83 -4.18 1.31
N LEU A 210 14.59 -2.87 1.31
CA LEU A 210 15.56 -1.84 0.95
C LEU A 210 16.17 -1.19 2.20
N ALA A 211 17.50 -1.16 2.25
CA ALA A 211 18.23 -0.43 3.29
C ALA A 211 17.99 1.09 3.21
N ASP A 212 18.05 1.78 4.34
CA ASP A 212 17.77 3.21 4.50
C ASP A 212 18.54 4.09 3.50
N GLY A 213 19.83 3.82 3.32
CA GLY A 213 20.67 4.56 2.36
C GLY A 213 20.26 4.36 0.90
N ILE A 214 19.61 3.25 0.55
CA ILE A 214 19.03 3.05 -0.79
C ILE A 214 17.70 3.80 -0.90
N ARG A 215 16.87 3.74 0.14
CA ARG A 215 15.58 4.44 0.17
C ARG A 215 15.73 5.95 0.07
N ALA A 216 16.76 6.50 0.70
CA ALA A 216 17.10 7.92 0.64
C ALA A 216 17.44 8.41 -0.78
N LYS A 217 17.76 7.49 -1.71
CA LYS A 217 18.07 7.80 -3.12
C LYS A 217 16.83 7.92 -4.01
N ARG A 218 15.63 7.81 -3.44
CA ARG A 218 14.38 7.92 -4.19
C ARG A 218 14.27 9.21 -5.03
N PRO A 219 14.59 10.41 -4.53
CA PRO A 219 14.52 11.62 -5.35
C PRO A 219 15.51 11.61 -6.53
N GLU A 220 16.71 11.04 -6.34
CA GLU A 220 17.71 10.90 -7.41
C GLU A 220 17.22 9.97 -8.52
N VAL A 221 16.63 8.83 -8.15
CA VAL A 221 16.01 7.88 -9.10
C VAL A 221 14.87 8.52 -9.88
N MET A 222 13.97 9.23 -9.18
CA MET A 222 12.85 9.93 -9.79
C MET A 222 13.32 10.98 -10.80
N LYS A 223 14.32 11.78 -10.44
CA LYS A 223 14.88 12.79 -11.31
C LYS A 223 15.50 12.20 -12.58
N GLU A 224 16.32 11.14 -12.45
CA GLU A 224 16.87 10.43 -13.61
C GLU A 224 15.77 9.90 -14.53
N TYR A 225 14.73 9.29 -13.95
CA TYR A 225 13.61 8.73 -14.70
C TYR A 225 12.84 9.82 -15.46
N LEU A 226 12.57 10.97 -14.82
CA LEU A 226 11.91 12.10 -15.48
C LEU A 226 12.74 12.68 -16.63
N GLU A 227 14.07 12.71 -16.51
CA GLU A 227 14.96 13.26 -17.53
C GLU A 227 15.17 12.32 -18.73
N LYS A 228 15.17 10.99 -18.50
CA LYS A 228 15.64 10.00 -19.49
C LYS A 228 14.62 8.94 -19.86
N GLY A 229 13.52 8.81 -19.12
CA GLY A 229 12.57 7.70 -19.20
C GLY A 229 13.06 6.40 -18.58
N GLU A 230 14.27 6.40 -18.01
CA GLU A 230 14.92 5.25 -17.36
C GLU A 230 15.84 5.73 -16.25
N SER A 231 16.18 4.85 -15.30
CA SER A 231 17.17 5.12 -14.26
C SER A 231 18.09 3.91 -14.09
N PRO A 232 19.37 4.00 -14.52
CA PRO A 232 20.36 2.97 -14.22
C PRO A 232 20.55 2.75 -12.70
N LEU A 233 20.30 3.80 -11.90
CA LEU A 233 20.33 3.72 -10.45
C LEU A 233 19.18 2.85 -9.91
N LEU A 234 17.98 2.98 -10.48
CA LEU A 234 16.84 2.10 -10.17
C LEU A 234 17.20 0.65 -10.44
N GLU A 235 17.66 0.31 -11.64
CA GLU A 235 17.99 -1.08 -11.99
C GLU A 235 19.01 -1.69 -11.01
N LYS A 236 20.06 -0.94 -10.68
CA LYS A 236 21.04 -1.34 -9.67
C LYS A 236 20.41 -1.60 -8.29
N PHE A 237 19.38 -0.86 -7.90
CA PHE A 237 18.67 -1.07 -6.64
C PHE A 237 17.69 -2.24 -6.71
N LEU A 238 17.01 -2.42 -7.85
CA LEU A 238 16.14 -3.56 -8.08
C LEU A 238 16.92 -4.88 -8.06
N ASP A 239 18.10 -4.94 -8.65
CA ASP A 239 18.96 -6.14 -8.61
C ASP A 239 19.41 -6.50 -7.18
N ARG A 240 19.55 -5.49 -6.30
CA ARG A 240 19.86 -5.75 -4.88
C ARG A 240 18.70 -6.41 -4.15
N THR A 241 17.47 -6.20 -4.60
CA THR A 241 16.30 -6.82 -3.97
C THR A 241 16.28 -8.34 -4.13
N GLU A 242 16.97 -8.89 -5.13
CA GLU A 242 17.09 -10.34 -5.34
C GLU A 242 17.77 -11.08 -4.18
N ARG A 243 18.53 -10.34 -3.36
CA ARG A 243 19.21 -10.87 -2.17
C ARG A 243 18.28 -11.00 -0.97
N PHE A 244 17.10 -10.39 -1.02
CA PHE A 244 16.10 -10.49 0.04
C PHE A 244 15.61 -11.93 0.15
N LYS A 245 15.44 -12.39 1.39
CA LYS A 245 14.91 -13.72 1.72
C LYS A 245 13.79 -13.57 2.74
N PHE A 246 12.70 -14.27 2.48
CA PHE A 246 11.52 -14.38 3.34
C PHE A 246 11.72 -15.40 4.48
#